data_AF-A0AB73T044-F1
#
_entry.id   AF-A0AB73T044-F1
#
_cell.length_a   1.000
_cell.length_b   1.000
_cell.length_c   1.000
_cell.angle_alpha   90.00
_cell.angle_beta   90.00
_cell.angle_gamma   90.00
#
_symmetry.space_group_name_H-M   'P 1'
#
loop_
_entity.id
_entity.type
_entity.pdbx_description
1 polymer ?
#
loop_
_entity_poly.entity_id
_entity_poly.type
_entity_poly.pdbx_seq_one_letter_code
_entity_poly.pdbx_strand_id
1 'polypeptide(L)'
;MAHDVDNSLNYSEKCYKTICQIQALLKEGCSCREIARRMGVGRNTIAKYRTGDPKELSMYGIHQSKLDVFHDFILQCLNSRGSKCKTVKAIYEKGYAGSKSNAFDYLVKIEQRERKNFDPQSYIRTRTESLKYKIGTTGKHEDFITREGVFKHMWMNAALAELHKSYIYDKFPDLWKIHSCIKEFRNVFQKKMVVLLYLFIDKYKNSKINALSSFARGLERDMDAVENAVSYNFSNGFV
;
A
#
# COMPACT_ATOMS: atom_id res chain seq x y z
N MET A 1 16.02 -0.96 37.20
CA MET A 1 15.46 -2.28 36.85
C MET A 1 14.41 -2.04 35.78
N ALA A 2 14.78 -2.22 34.52
CA ALA A 2 13.89 -1.98 33.39
C ALA A 2 12.98 -3.19 33.23
N HIS A 3 11.68 -2.98 33.35
CA HIS A 3 10.67 -3.94 32.92
C HIS A 3 10.77 -4.06 31.40
N ASP A 4 11.36 -5.15 30.93
CA ASP A 4 11.27 -5.57 29.54
C ASP A 4 9.82 -6.02 29.29
N VAL A 5 9.07 -5.18 28.59
CA VAL A 5 7.71 -5.50 28.14
C VAL A 5 7.85 -6.42 26.95
N ASP A 6 7.75 -7.72 27.24
CA ASP A 6 7.84 -8.85 26.31
C ASP A 6 6.78 -8.72 25.21
N ASN A 7 7.17 -8.17 24.06
CA ASN A 7 6.34 -8.08 22.86
C ASN A 7 6.33 -9.45 22.15
N SER A 8 5.77 -10.45 22.84
CA SER A 8 5.57 -11.81 22.36
C SER A 8 4.39 -11.85 21.38
N LEU A 9 4.72 -11.66 20.10
CA LEU A 9 3.75 -11.81 19.01
C LEU A 9 3.37 -13.30 18.86
N ASN A 10 2.13 -13.62 19.24
CA ASN A 10 1.39 -14.88 19.02
C ASN A 10 1.84 -16.16 19.77
N TYR A 11 2.77 -16.12 20.72
CA TYR A 11 2.96 -17.25 21.63
C TYR A 11 1.96 -17.15 22.79
N SER A 12 0.86 -17.90 22.71
CA SER A 12 -0.01 -18.09 23.87
C SER A 12 0.52 -19.25 24.71
N GLU A 13 1.24 -18.92 25.78
CA GLU A 13 1.74 -19.90 26.75
C GLU A 13 0.60 -20.80 27.28
N LYS A 14 -0.60 -20.23 27.41
CA LYS A 14 -1.84 -20.95 27.77
C LYS A 14 -2.24 -21.97 26.70
N CYS A 15 -2.18 -21.61 25.42
CA CYS A 15 -2.47 -22.52 24.30
C CYS A 15 -1.44 -23.66 24.25
N TYR A 16 -0.16 -23.34 24.34
CA TYR A 16 0.94 -24.33 24.38
C TYR A 16 0.76 -25.36 25.49
N LYS A 17 0.54 -24.90 26.74
CA LYS A 17 0.29 -25.77 27.90
C LYS A 17 -0.92 -26.68 27.68
N THR A 18 -1.99 -26.15 27.09
CA THR A 18 -3.21 -26.92 26.78
C THR A 18 -2.93 -28.03 25.77
N ILE A 19 -2.16 -27.74 24.70
CA ILE A 19 -1.82 -28.73 23.67
C ILE A 19 -0.94 -29.84 24.25
N CYS A 20 0.08 -29.49 25.05
CA CYS A 20 0.94 -30.47 25.72
C CYS A 20 0.15 -31.41 26.63
N GLN A 21 -0.78 -30.89 27.43
CA GLN A 21 -1.62 -31.69 28.33
C GLN A 21 -2.56 -32.64 27.56
N ILE A 22 -3.17 -32.16 26.47
CA ILE A 22 -4.01 -33.00 25.60
C ILE A 22 -3.18 -34.18 25.06
N GLN A 23 -2.00 -33.90 24.51
CA GLN A 23 -1.15 -34.93 23.92
C GLN A 23 -0.58 -35.91 24.97
N ALA A 24 -0.26 -35.44 26.18
CA ALA A 24 0.18 -36.30 27.27
C ALA A 24 -0.92 -37.28 27.70
N LEU A 25 -2.14 -36.80 27.94
CA LEU A 25 -3.27 -37.65 28.32
C LEU A 25 -3.64 -38.66 27.22
N LEU A 26 -3.49 -38.28 25.95
CA LEU A 26 -3.67 -39.19 24.82
C LEU A 26 -2.61 -40.30 24.79
N LYS A 27 -1.34 -39.97 25.12
CA LYS A 27 -0.24 -40.96 25.24
C LYS A 27 -0.45 -41.92 26.41
N GLU A 28 -1.08 -41.46 27.49
CA GLU A 28 -1.51 -42.29 28.63
C GLU A 28 -2.73 -43.18 28.30
N GLY A 29 -3.28 -43.11 27.09
CA GLY A 29 -4.41 -43.92 26.64
C GLY A 29 -5.78 -43.37 27.05
N CYS A 30 -5.88 -42.13 27.54
CA CYS A 30 -7.16 -41.53 27.89
C CYS A 30 -8.02 -41.30 26.63
N SER A 31 -9.31 -41.62 26.72
CA SER A 31 -10.26 -41.31 25.64
C SER A 31 -10.51 -39.80 25.52
N CYS A 32 -10.86 -39.32 24.32
CA CYS A 32 -11.20 -37.89 24.13
C CYS A 32 -12.35 -37.42 25.05
N ARG A 33 -13.27 -38.31 25.44
CA ARG A 33 -14.36 -38.01 26.39
C ARG A 33 -13.83 -37.76 27.80
N GLU A 34 -12.85 -38.57 28.22
CA GLU A 34 -12.19 -38.45 29.51
C GLU A 34 -11.41 -37.13 29.60
N ILE A 35 -10.63 -36.82 28.56
CA ILE A 35 -9.84 -35.59 28.46
C ILE A 35 -10.74 -34.35 28.51
N ALA A 36 -11.87 -34.37 27.80
CA ALA A 36 -12.84 -33.27 27.82
C ALA A 36 -13.40 -33.01 29.23
N ARG A 37 -13.66 -34.08 30.00
CA ARG A 37 -14.16 -33.96 31.38
C ARG A 37 -13.09 -33.43 32.34
N ARG A 38 -11.84 -33.91 32.22
CA ARG A 38 -10.72 -33.51 33.09
C ARG A 38 -10.27 -32.07 32.86
N MET A 39 -10.19 -31.65 31.60
CA MET A 39 -9.65 -30.35 31.23
C MET A 39 -10.72 -29.26 31.01
N GLY A 40 -12.00 -29.63 30.90
CA GLY A 40 -13.06 -28.70 30.50
C GLY A 40 -12.93 -28.19 29.06
N VAL A 41 -12.18 -28.89 28.22
CA VAL A 41 -11.91 -28.51 26.82
C VAL A 41 -12.85 -29.27 25.89
N GLY A 42 -13.42 -28.58 24.89
CA GLY A 42 -14.33 -29.18 23.92
C GLY A 42 -13.68 -30.32 23.12
N ARG A 43 -14.44 -31.37 22.81
CA ARG A 43 -13.95 -32.55 22.05
C ARG A 43 -13.37 -32.20 20.68
N ASN A 44 -13.88 -31.16 20.03
CA ASN A 44 -13.35 -30.66 18.75
C ASN A 44 -11.93 -30.11 18.91
N THR A 45 -11.63 -29.42 20.01
CA THR A 45 -10.29 -28.90 20.32
C THR A 45 -9.31 -30.04 20.60
N ILE A 46 -9.74 -31.08 21.31
CA ILE A 46 -8.95 -32.28 21.58
C ILE A 46 -8.63 -33.00 20.26
N ALA A 47 -9.63 -33.16 19.38
CA ALA A 47 -9.42 -33.73 18.06
C ALA A 47 -8.46 -32.87 17.22
N LYS A 48 -8.58 -31.54 17.30
CA LYS A 48 -7.74 -30.63 16.50
C LYS A 48 -6.26 -30.68 16.92
N TYR A 49 -5.95 -30.84 18.21
CA TYR A 49 -4.56 -30.87 18.70
C TYR A 49 -4.04 -32.27 19.03
N ARG A 50 -4.68 -33.31 18.50
CA ARG A 50 -4.32 -34.72 18.74
C ARG A 50 -2.90 -35.07 18.28
N THR A 51 -2.44 -34.44 17.20
CA THR A 51 -1.18 -34.74 16.50
C THR A 51 -0.47 -33.46 16.09
N GLY A 52 0.86 -33.50 15.97
CA GLY A 52 1.71 -32.37 15.56
C GLY A 52 2.54 -31.80 16.71
N ASP A 53 3.52 -30.95 16.39
CA ASP A 53 4.39 -30.33 17.41
C ASP A 53 3.62 -29.27 18.23
N PRO A 54 3.60 -29.36 19.58
CA PRO A 54 2.88 -28.41 20.41
C PRO A 54 3.31 -26.95 20.24
N LYS A 55 4.60 -26.70 19.98
CA LYS A 55 5.13 -25.35 19.84
C LYS A 55 4.62 -24.73 18.54
N GLU A 56 4.74 -25.44 17.44
CA GLU A 56 4.21 -24.99 16.14
C GLU A 56 2.69 -24.80 16.16
N LEU A 57 1.93 -25.75 16.72
CA LEU A 57 0.47 -25.66 16.81
C LEU A 57 0.00 -24.50 17.68
N SER A 58 0.75 -24.16 18.73
CA SER A 58 0.46 -23.01 19.59
C SER A 58 0.69 -21.67 18.90
N MET A 59 1.65 -21.62 17.97
CA MET A 59 2.05 -20.39 17.28
C MET A 59 1.26 -20.15 15.98
N TYR A 60 0.91 -21.22 15.26
CA TYR A 60 0.41 -21.14 13.88
C TYR A 60 -1.00 -21.72 13.70
N GLY A 61 -1.49 -22.49 14.68
CA GLY A 61 -2.74 -23.23 14.55
C GLY A 61 -2.62 -24.38 13.53
N ILE A 62 -3.76 -24.91 13.10
CA ILE A 62 -3.82 -26.08 12.20
C ILE A 62 -3.80 -25.70 10.72
N HIS A 63 -4.27 -24.50 10.40
CA HIS A 63 -4.38 -24.08 9.01
C HIS A 63 -2.99 -23.71 8.51
N GLN A 64 -2.32 -24.71 7.93
CA GLN A 64 -1.10 -24.48 7.20
C GLN A 64 -1.44 -23.62 5.97
N SER A 65 -0.77 -22.48 5.83
CA SER A 65 -0.90 -21.67 4.63
C SER A 65 -0.52 -22.52 3.42
N LYS A 66 -1.13 -22.27 2.26
CA LYS A 66 -0.63 -22.82 0.98
C LYS A 66 0.84 -22.44 0.72
N LEU A 67 1.36 -21.45 1.45
CA LEU A 67 2.75 -21.00 1.43
C LEU A 67 3.67 -21.74 2.41
N ASP A 68 3.12 -22.51 3.36
CA ASP A 68 3.93 -23.24 4.34
C ASP A 68 4.75 -24.34 3.64
N VAL A 69 4.24 -24.92 2.55
CA VAL A 69 4.98 -25.86 1.69
C VAL A 69 6.25 -25.23 1.09
N PHE A 70 6.28 -23.91 0.93
CA PHE A 70 7.44 -23.18 0.41
C PHE A 70 8.27 -22.53 1.52
N HIS A 71 7.96 -22.74 2.79
CA HIS A 71 8.59 -22.05 3.92
C HIS A 71 10.12 -22.22 3.93
N ASP A 72 10.61 -23.45 3.84
CA ASP A 72 12.05 -23.73 3.86
C ASP A 72 12.78 -23.10 2.68
N PHE A 73 12.15 -23.13 1.49
CA PHE A 73 12.68 -22.47 0.30
C PHE A 73 12.73 -20.94 0.46
N ILE A 74 11.71 -20.36 1.09
CA ILE A 74 11.67 -18.92 1.37
C ILE A 74 12.75 -18.54 2.39
N LEU A 75 12.97 -19.35 3.43
CA LEU A 75 14.07 -19.14 4.39
C LEU A 75 15.44 -19.25 3.71
N GLN A 76 15.61 -20.20 2.79
CA GLN A 76 16.82 -20.30 1.98
C GLN A 76 17.02 -19.03 1.14
N CYS A 77 15.96 -18.49 0.52
CA CYS A 77 16.02 -17.24 -0.22
C CYS A 77 16.39 -16.04 0.66
N LEU A 78 15.87 -15.99 1.90
CA LEU A 78 16.20 -14.95 2.86
C LEU A 78 17.68 -15.02 3.28
N ASN A 79 18.17 -16.21 3.62
CA ASN A 79 19.55 -16.41 4.06
C ASN A 79 20.58 -16.20 2.93
N SER A 80 20.19 -16.42 1.68
CA SER A 80 21.01 -16.16 0.49
C SER A 80 20.95 -14.71 -0.01
N ARG A 81 20.38 -13.78 0.78
CA ARG A 81 20.22 -12.36 0.44
C ARG A 81 19.43 -12.13 -0.87
N GLY A 82 18.42 -12.96 -1.10
CA GLY A 82 17.45 -12.75 -2.18
C GLY A 82 16.54 -11.55 -1.90
N SER A 83 15.86 -11.07 -2.95
CA SER A 83 14.82 -10.04 -2.81
C SER A 83 13.42 -10.67 -2.79
N LYS A 84 12.46 -9.99 -2.15
CA LYS A 84 11.05 -10.44 -2.11
C LYS A 84 10.49 -10.75 -3.50
N CYS A 85 10.74 -9.87 -4.48
CA CYS A 85 10.24 -10.06 -5.84
C CYS A 85 10.79 -11.33 -6.50
N LYS A 86 12.08 -11.63 -6.33
CA LYS A 86 12.70 -12.85 -6.87
C LYS A 86 12.14 -14.09 -6.18
N THR A 87 12.01 -14.05 -4.85
CA THR A 87 11.43 -15.14 -4.07
C THR A 87 9.97 -15.42 -4.46
N VAL A 88 9.14 -14.39 -4.60
CA VAL A 88 7.76 -14.53 -5.07
C VAL A 88 7.72 -15.14 -6.46
N LYS A 89 8.57 -14.69 -7.39
CA LYS A 89 8.62 -15.28 -8.74
C LYS A 89 8.96 -16.78 -8.69
N ALA A 90 9.96 -17.15 -7.89
CA ALA A 90 10.40 -18.54 -7.78
C ALA A 90 9.35 -19.46 -7.13
N ILE A 91 8.57 -18.99 -6.15
CA ILE A 91 7.48 -19.82 -5.59
C ILE A 91 6.34 -20.02 -6.60
N TYR A 92 6.06 -19.03 -7.47
CA TYR A 92 5.10 -19.20 -8.58
C TYR A 92 5.61 -20.22 -9.61
N GLU A 93 6.90 -20.16 -9.98
CA GLU A 93 7.54 -21.16 -10.85
C GLU A 93 7.51 -22.56 -10.24
N LYS A 94 7.50 -22.67 -8.90
CA LYS A 94 7.33 -23.93 -8.14
C LYS A 94 5.87 -24.36 -7.92
N GLY A 95 4.90 -23.66 -8.52
CA GLY A 95 3.50 -24.08 -8.53
C GLY A 95 2.61 -23.44 -7.46
N TYR A 96 3.03 -22.33 -6.84
CA TYR A 96 2.13 -21.57 -5.95
C TYR A 96 0.92 -21.00 -6.73
N ALA A 97 -0.29 -21.37 -6.31
CA ALA A 97 -1.54 -20.99 -6.98
C ALA A 97 -2.36 -19.92 -6.23
N GLY A 98 -1.80 -19.27 -5.20
CA GLY A 98 -2.49 -18.24 -4.44
C GLY A 98 -2.28 -16.82 -4.99
N SER A 99 -2.82 -15.82 -4.28
CA SER A 99 -2.69 -14.42 -4.69
C SER A 99 -1.28 -13.87 -4.43
N LYS A 100 -0.90 -12.87 -5.23
CA LYS A 100 0.40 -12.20 -5.12
C LYS A 100 0.53 -11.44 -3.80
N SER A 101 -0.52 -10.73 -3.38
CA SER A 101 -0.54 -10.00 -2.11
C SER A 101 -0.29 -10.95 -0.92
N ASN A 102 -0.97 -12.10 -0.89
CA ASN A 102 -0.77 -13.10 0.18
C ASN A 102 0.68 -13.61 0.22
N ALA A 103 1.32 -13.78 -0.94
CA ALA A 103 2.72 -14.17 -1.00
C ALA A 103 3.62 -13.09 -0.37
N PHE A 104 3.43 -11.81 -0.71
CA PHE A 104 4.22 -10.73 -0.11
C PHE A 104 3.96 -10.56 1.39
N ASP A 105 2.70 -10.65 1.83
CA ASP A 105 2.35 -10.57 3.25
C ASP A 105 3.00 -11.71 4.05
N TYR A 106 3.07 -12.91 3.46
CA TYR A 106 3.74 -14.05 4.06
C TYR A 106 5.26 -13.83 4.16
N LEU A 107 5.90 -13.24 3.15
CA LEU A 107 7.32 -12.86 3.24
C LEU A 107 7.58 -11.84 4.35
N VAL A 108 6.69 -10.85 4.53
CA VAL A 108 6.80 -9.88 5.63
C VAL A 108 6.70 -10.57 6.99
N LYS A 109 5.80 -11.54 7.14
CA LYS A 109 5.71 -12.36 8.37
C LYS A 109 7.00 -13.13 8.62
N ILE A 110 7.63 -13.67 7.58
CA ILE A 110 8.92 -14.36 7.71
C ILE A 110 10.04 -13.39 8.12
N GLU A 111 10.11 -12.19 7.55
CA GLU A 111 11.11 -11.19 7.98
C GLU A 111 10.98 -10.84 9.46
N GLN A 112 9.74 -10.63 9.92
CA GLN A 112 9.44 -10.35 11.32
C GLN A 112 9.83 -11.52 12.24
N ARG A 113 9.57 -12.76 11.81
CA ARG A 113 9.94 -13.98 12.56
C ARG A 113 11.46 -14.16 12.65
N GLU A 114 12.15 -14.04 11.53
CA GLU A 114 13.59 -14.30 11.43
C GLU A 114 14.45 -13.12 11.87
N ARG A 115 13.84 -11.96 12.17
CA ARG A 115 14.51 -10.69 12.47
C ARG A 115 15.56 -10.33 11.41
N LYS A 116 15.26 -10.65 10.16
CA LYS A 116 16.09 -10.42 8.97
C LYS A 116 15.22 -9.88 7.86
N ASN A 117 15.78 -8.98 7.06
CA ASN A 117 15.09 -8.42 5.92
C ASN A 117 15.56 -9.07 4.62
N PHE A 118 14.67 -9.22 3.66
CA PHE A 118 15.06 -9.50 2.28
C PHE A 118 15.83 -8.30 1.73
N ASP A 119 16.79 -8.57 0.84
CA ASP A 119 17.55 -7.50 0.22
C ASP A 119 16.64 -6.65 -0.67
N PRO A 120 16.86 -5.32 -0.70
CA PRO A 120 16.19 -4.46 -1.65
C PRO A 120 16.42 -4.97 -3.06
N GLN A 121 15.34 -5.17 -3.81
CA GLN A 121 15.47 -5.43 -5.23
C GLN A 121 16.06 -4.16 -5.86
N SER A 122 17.27 -4.25 -6.45
CA SER A 122 17.81 -3.18 -7.28
C SER A 122 16.75 -2.77 -8.29
N TYR A 123 16.45 -1.47 -8.38
CA TYR A 123 15.46 -0.97 -9.31
C TYR A 123 15.81 -1.43 -10.73
N ILE A 124 15.05 -2.39 -11.24
CA ILE A 124 15.14 -2.82 -12.63
C ILE A 124 14.26 -1.86 -13.39
N ARG A 125 14.91 -0.90 -14.06
CA ARG A 125 14.26 0.02 -14.99
C ARG A 125 13.47 -0.83 -15.98
N THR A 126 12.15 -0.79 -15.87
CA THR A 126 11.31 -1.52 -16.84
C THR A 126 11.57 -0.88 -18.20
N ARG A 127 11.61 -1.69 -19.27
CA ARG A 127 11.92 -1.25 -20.64
C ARG A 127 11.03 -0.10 -21.14
N THR A 128 9.93 0.16 -20.43
CA THR A 128 8.97 1.24 -20.61
C THR A 128 9.42 2.59 -20.02
N GLU A 129 10.23 2.61 -18.97
CA GLU A 129 10.71 3.83 -18.29
C GLU A 129 11.98 4.41 -18.91
N SER A 130 12.68 3.62 -19.73
CA SER A 130 13.81 4.04 -20.56
C SER A 130 13.40 4.48 -21.98
N LEU A 131 12.10 4.43 -22.32
CA LEU A 131 11.61 4.99 -23.57
C LEU A 131 11.70 6.52 -23.51
N LYS A 132 12.46 7.11 -24.44
CA LYS A 132 12.52 8.57 -24.68
C LYS A 132 11.14 9.22 -24.94
N TYR A 133 10.10 8.41 -25.15
CA TYR A 133 8.80 8.79 -25.70
C TYR A 133 7.65 8.89 -24.67
N LYS A 134 7.96 8.94 -23.35
CA LYS A 134 6.92 9.06 -22.30
C LYS A 134 6.20 10.42 -22.30
N ILE A 135 6.80 11.42 -22.94
CA ILE A 135 6.25 12.76 -23.13
C ILE A 135 5.94 12.84 -24.62
N GLY A 136 4.70 12.50 -24.97
CA GLY A 136 4.16 12.36 -26.33
C GLY A 136 5.09 12.79 -27.47
N THR A 137 5.71 11.82 -28.14
CA THR A 137 6.16 11.96 -29.53
C THR A 137 6.20 10.58 -30.20
N THR A 138 5.33 10.45 -31.21
CA THR A 138 5.41 9.58 -32.39
C THR A 138 6.01 8.19 -32.17
N GLY A 139 5.12 7.21 -31.95
CA GLY A 139 5.44 5.84 -32.33
C GLY A 139 5.82 5.78 -33.81
N LYS A 140 6.42 4.67 -34.25
CA LYS A 140 6.88 4.51 -35.65
C LYS A 140 5.80 4.78 -36.72
N HIS A 141 4.52 4.75 -36.34
CA HIS A 141 3.38 4.89 -37.27
C HIS A 141 2.29 5.85 -36.79
N GLU A 142 2.16 6.10 -35.49
CA GLU A 142 1.08 6.93 -34.92
C GLU A 142 1.58 7.76 -33.75
N ASP A 143 0.93 8.90 -33.52
CA ASP A 143 1.21 9.81 -32.44
C ASP A 143 0.20 9.60 -31.30
N PHE A 144 0.70 9.41 -30.07
CA PHE A 144 -0.14 9.05 -28.92
C PHE A 144 -0.03 10.08 -27.79
N ILE A 145 -1.18 10.43 -27.24
CA ILE A 145 -1.31 11.31 -26.09
C ILE A 145 -1.65 10.45 -24.86
N THR A 146 -0.76 10.43 -23.86
CA THR A 146 -1.00 9.66 -22.64
C THR A 146 -1.66 10.51 -21.56
N ARG A 147 -2.55 9.89 -20.76
CA ARG A 147 -3.15 10.56 -19.58
C ARG A 147 -2.09 11.08 -18.62
N GLU A 148 -1.00 10.33 -18.43
CA GLU A 148 0.14 10.73 -17.60
C GLU A 148 0.82 11.98 -18.18
N GLY A 149 1.03 12.03 -19.51
CA GLY A 149 1.62 13.20 -20.19
C GLY A 149 0.76 14.45 -20.03
N VAL A 150 -0.56 14.33 -20.19
CA VAL A 150 -1.51 15.42 -19.97
C VAL A 150 -1.48 15.90 -18.51
N PHE A 151 -1.52 14.97 -17.56
CA PHE A 151 -1.44 15.31 -16.13
C PHE A 151 -0.13 16.04 -15.78
N LYS A 152 1.01 15.53 -16.26
CA LYS A 152 2.32 16.17 -16.06
C LYS A 152 2.40 17.55 -16.70
N HIS A 153 1.82 17.73 -17.88
CA HIS A 153 1.75 19.04 -18.53
C HIS A 153 0.98 20.05 -17.67
N MET A 154 -0.23 19.69 -17.22
CA MET A 154 -1.09 20.57 -16.43
C MET A 154 -0.54 20.83 -15.02
N TRP A 155 -0.05 19.79 -14.35
CA TRP A 155 0.34 19.86 -12.95
C TRP A 155 1.81 20.21 -12.73
N MET A 156 2.72 19.75 -13.61
CA MET A 156 4.17 19.91 -13.41
C MET A 156 4.79 20.88 -14.42
N ASN A 157 3.99 21.56 -15.26
CA ASN A 157 4.47 22.38 -16.38
C ASN A 157 5.41 21.61 -17.33
N ALA A 158 5.25 20.28 -17.43
CA ALA A 158 6.03 19.48 -18.36
C ALA A 158 5.74 19.91 -19.81
N ALA A 159 6.75 19.83 -20.68
CA ALA A 159 6.56 20.09 -22.09
C ALA A 159 5.53 19.11 -22.69
N LEU A 160 4.68 19.62 -23.57
CA LEU A 160 3.74 18.84 -24.37
C LEU A 160 3.76 19.43 -25.78
N ALA A 161 3.72 18.59 -26.82
CA ALA A 161 3.79 19.06 -28.19
C ALA A 161 2.62 20.01 -28.51
N GLU A 162 2.86 21.04 -29.32
CA GLU A 162 1.84 22.06 -29.60
C GLU A 162 0.63 21.48 -30.33
N LEU A 163 0.87 20.52 -31.24
CA LEU A 163 -0.19 19.74 -31.90
C LEU A 163 -1.06 18.99 -30.87
N HIS A 164 -0.46 18.40 -29.84
CA HIS A 164 -1.20 17.72 -28.78
C HIS A 164 -2.01 18.70 -27.95
N LYS A 165 -1.44 19.85 -27.58
CA LYS A 165 -2.18 20.88 -26.84
C LYS A 165 -3.42 21.33 -27.61
N SER A 166 -3.24 21.67 -28.88
CA SER A 166 -4.31 22.10 -29.76
C SER A 166 -5.41 21.03 -29.84
N TYR A 167 -5.04 19.79 -30.12
CA TYR A 167 -5.98 18.67 -30.18
C TYR A 167 -6.73 18.46 -28.86
N ILE A 168 -6.03 18.45 -27.72
CA ILE A 168 -6.62 18.20 -26.41
C ILE A 168 -7.60 19.32 -26.04
N TYR A 169 -7.24 20.59 -26.23
CA TYR A 169 -8.10 21.70 -25.82
C TYR A 169 -9.28 21.91 -26.78
N ASP A 170 -9.14 21.53 -28.04
CA ASP A 170 -10.26 21.47 -28.99
C ASP A 170 -11.25 20.35 -28.62
N LYS A 171 -10.74 19.13 -28.38
CA LYS A 171 -11.58 17.97 -28.04
C LYS A 171 -12.16 18.00 -26.62
N PHE A 172 -11.42 18.57 -25.67
CA PHE A 172 -11.79 18.61 -24.26
C PHE A 172 -11.68 20.05 -23.72
N PRO A 173 -12.61 20.96 -24.08
CA PRO A 173 -12.54 22.37 -23.68
C PRO A 173 -12.55 22.60 -22.16
N ASP A 174 -13.19 21.71 -21.41
CA ASP A 174 -13.19 21.79 -19.94
C ASP A 174 -11.80 21.55 -19.34
N LEU A 175 -10.93 20.82 -20.03
CA LEU A 175 -9.56 20.61 -19.58
C LEU A 175 -8.76 21.91 -19.61
N TRP A 176 -8.99 22.78 -20.61
CA TRP A 176 -8.42 24.11 -20.64
C TRP A 176 -8.84 24.94 -19.43
N LYS A 177 -10.13 24.89 -19.05
CA LYS A 177 -10.63 25.60 -17.86
C LYS A 177 -9.96 25.11 -16.58
N ILE A 178 -9.77 23.79 -16.44
CA ILE A 178 -9.04 23.20 -15.31
C ILE A 178 -7.58 23.64 -15.32
N HIS A 179 -6.92 23.65 -16.47
CA HIS A 179 -5.53 24.11 -16.60
C HIS A 179 -5.39 25.58 -16.17
N SER A 180 -6.26 26.46 -16.68
CA SER A 180 -6.31 27.88 -16.32
C SER A 180 -6.54 28.06 -14.81
N CYS A 181 -7.45 27.28 -14.22
CA CYS A 181 -7.69 27.30 -12.78
C CYS A 181 -6.41 26.97 -11.97
N ILE A 182 -5.67 25.93 -12.35
CA ILE A 182 -4.42 25.54 -11.67
C ILE A 182 -3.38 26.67 -11.75
N LYS A 183 -3.21 27.27 -12.92
CA LYS A 183 -2.25 28.36 -13.14
C LYS A 183 -2.61 29.61 -12.36
N GLU A 184 -3.87 30.02 -12.39
CA GLU A 184 -4.35 31.21 -11.70
C GLU A 184 -4.24 31.05 -10.19
N PHE A 185 -4.64 29.89 -9.65
CA PHE A 185 -4.50 29.61 -8.22
C PHE A 185 -3.03 29.65 -7.77
N ARG A 186 -2.12 29.02 -8.52
CA ARG A 186 -0.68 29.09 -8.21
C ARG A 186 -0.16 30.52 -8.23
N ASN A 187 -0.62 31.32 -9.18
CA ASN A 187 -0.21 32.72 -9.30
C ASN A 187 -0.61 33.56 -8.08
N VAL A 188 -1.71 33.22 -7.39
CA VAL A 188 -2.08 33.84 -6.10
C VAL A 188 -0.95 33.71 -5.08
N PHE A 189 -0.43 32.50 -4.89
CA PHE A 189 0.64 32.20 -3.93
C PHE A 189 2.03 32.64 -4.41
N GLN A 190 2.29 32.59 -5.72
CA GLN A 190 3.56 33.07 -6.28
C GLN A 190 3.72 34.58 -6.10
N LYS A 191 2.64 35.34 -6.32
CA LYS A 191 2.64 36.80 -6.16
C LYS A 191 2.32 37.25 -4.75
N LYS A 192 1.81 36.36 -3.90
CA LYS A 192 1.32 36.65 -2.53
C LYS A 192 0.35 37.83 -2.50
N MET A 193 -0.55 37.87 -3.47
CA MET A 193 -1.52 38.95 -3.63
C MET A 193 -2.91 38.44 -3.28
N VAL A 194 -3.43 38.90 -2.14
CA VAL A 194 -4.78 38.57 -1.68
C VAL A 194 -5.85 39.04 -2.67
N VAL A 195 -5.65 40.16 -3.37
CA VAL A 195 -6.57 40.60 -4.43
C VAL A 195 -6.76 39.54 -5.53
N LEU A 196 -5.71 38.80 -5.88
CA LEU A 196 -5.81 37.71 -6.87
C LEU A 196 -6.61 36.52 -6.33
N LEU A 197 -6.60 36.29 -5.00
CA LEU A 197 -7.42 35.27 -4.36
C LEU A 197 -8.91 35.58 -4.53
N TYR A 198 -9.32 36.82 -4.24
CA TYR A 198 -10.71 37.25 -4.41
C TYR A 198 -11.19 37.12 -5.86
N LEU A 199 -10.38 37.60 -6.81
CA LEU A 199 -10.68 37.47 -8.23
C LEU A 199 -10.78 36.00 -8.66
N PHE A 200 -9.91 35.15 -8.13
CA PHE A 200 -9.94 33.71 -8.38
C PHE A 200 -11.24 33.08 -7.86
N ILE A 201 -11.61 33.36 -6.61
CA ILE A 201 -12.83 32.81 -5.99
C ILE A 201 -14.07 33.23 -6.77
N ASP A 202 -14.20 34.52 -7.06
CA ASP A 202 -15.37 35.05 -7.77
C ASP A 202 -15.52 34.43 -9.18
N LYS A 203 -14.39 34.27 -9.88
CA LYS A 203 -14.36 33.64 -11.21
C LYS A 203 -14.83 32.17 -11.19
N TYR A 204 -14.41 31.39 -10.19
CA TYR A 204 -14.65 29.94 -10.19
C TYR A 204 -15.84 29.48 -9.36
N LYS A 205 -16.36 30.28 -8.41
CA LYS A 205 -17.48 29.89 -7.52
C LYS A 205 -18.78 29.56 -8.26
N ASN A 206 -18.97 30.10 -9.46
CA ASN A 206 -20.13 29.85 -10.33
C ASN A 206 -19.78 29.01 -11.58
N SER A 207 -18.63 28.33 -11.56
CA SER A 207 -18.22 27.45 -12.66
C SER A 207 -19.23 26.31 -12.87
N LYS A 208 -19.49 25.99 -14.14
CA LYS A 208 -20.28 24.81 -14.55
C LYS A 208 -19.60 23.49 -14.16
N ILE A 209 -18.29 23.52 -13.90
CA ILE A 209 -17.54 22.34 -13.42
C ILE A 209 -17.67 22.31 -11.91
N ASN A 210 -18.50 21.40 -11.40
CA ASN A 210 -18.83 21.28 -9.97
C ASN A 210 -17.60 21.17 -9.05
N ALA A 211 -16.54 20.51 -9.49
CA ALA A 211 -15.30 20.41 -8.71
C ALA A 211 -14.63 21.79 -8.53
N LEU A 212 -14.63 22.64 -9.55
CA LEU A 212 -14.04 23.99 -9.48
C LEU A 212 -14.90 24.92 -8.63
N SER A 213 -16.22 24.88 -8.79
CA SER A 213 -17.12 25.72 -7.98
C SER A 213 -17.14 25.30 -6.51
N SER A 214 -17.10 24.00 -6.22
CA SER A 214 -16.98 23.50 -4.85
C SER A 214 -15.65 23.88 -4.21
N PHE A 215 -14.56 23.83 -4.97
CA PHE A 215 -13.24 24.27 -4.51
C PHE A 215 -13.24 25.76 -4.17
N ALA A 216 -13.70 26.62 -5.08
CA ALA A 216 -13.74 28.07 -4.87
C ALA A 216 -14.65 28.47 -3.68
N ARG A 217 -15.83 27.86 -3.54
CA ARG A 217 -16.72 28.07 -2.38
C ARG A 217 -16.12 27.51 -1.08
N GLY A 218 -15.25 26.50 -1.16
CA GLY A 218 -14.46 26.04 -0.03
C GLY A 218 -13.53 27.12 0.47
N LEU A 219 -12.76 27.72 -0.44
CA LEU A 219 -11.86 28.84 -0.12
C LEU A 219 -12.62 30.05 0.44
N GLU A 220 -13.79 30.36 -0.14
CA GLU A 220 -14.64 31.49 0.30
C GLU A 220 -15.15 31.32 1.74
N ARG A 221 -15.47 30.09 2.15
CA ARG A 221 -15.93 29.78 3.52
C ARG A 221 -14.82 29.93 4.56
N ASP A 222 -13.57 29.62 4.18
CA ASP A 222 -12.40 29.68 5.06
C ASP A 222 -11.51 30.89 4.75
N MET A 223 -12.11 32.03 4.34
CA MET A 223 -11.39 33.18 3.78
C MET A 223 -10.23 33.65 4.65
N ASP A 224 -10.46 33.88 5.95
CA ASP A 224 -9.41 34.37 6.88
C ASP A 224 -8.19 33.44 6.88
N ALA A 225 -8.40 32.12 6.89
CA ALA A 225 -7.32 31.14 6.89
C ALA A 225 -6.56 31.15 5.55
N VAL A 226 -7.28 31.28 4.44
CA VAL A 226 -6.68 31.29 3.10
C VAL A 226 -5.94 32.60 2.83
N GLU A 227 -6.48 33.75 3.24
CA GLU A 227 -5.79 35.04 3.18
C GLU A 227 -4.49 35.03 3.96
N ASN A 228 -4.53 34.47 5.17
CA ASN A 228 -3.34 34.29 5.99
C ASN A 228 -2.31 33.39 5.28
N ALA A 229 -2.75 32.29 4.65
CA ALA A 229 -1.87 31.40 3.89
C ALA A 229 -1.26 32.06 2.64
N VAL A 230 -1.93 33.04 2.04
CA VAL A 230 -1.39 33.82 0.91
C VAL A 230 -0.42 34.91 1.37
N SER A 231 -0.74 35.58 2.49
CA SER A 231 -0.01 36.74 3.00
C SER A 231 1.28 36.36 3.73
N TYR A 232 1.24 35.28 4.52
CA TYR A 232 2.33 34.90 5.40
C TYR A 232 3.16 33.72 4.85
N ASN A 233 4.40 33.62 5.31
CA ASN A 233 5.31 32.52 4.97
C ASN A 233 5.16 31.30 5.88
N PHE A 234 4.28 31.37 6.88
CA PHE A 234 4.14 30.34 7.91
C PHE A 234 3.00 29.40 7.55
N SER A 235 3.28 28.10 7.61
CA SER A 235 2.28 27.04 7.44
C SER A 235 2.06 26.38 8.79
N ASN A 236 0.82 26.43 9.29
CA ASN A 236 0.40 25.62 10.46
C ASN A 236 0.13 24.15 10.08
N GLY A 237 0.50 23.72 8.86
CA GLY A 237 0.42 22.32 8.48
C GLY A 237 1.40 21.49 9.30
N PHE A 238 0.90 20.41 9.92
CA PHE A 238 1.75 19.37 10.48
C PHE A 238 2.71 18.88 9.37
N VAL A 239 4.02 19.01 9.61
CA VAL A 239 5.08 18.32 8.87
C VAL A 239 5.26 16.94 9.45
#